data_AF-A0A0U1DHD6-F1
#
_entry.id   AF-A0A0U1DHD6-F1
#
_cell.length_a   1.000
_cell.length_b   1.000
_cell.length_c   1.000
_cell.angle_alpha   90.00
_cell.angle_beta   90.00
_cell.angle_gamma   90.00
#
_symmetry.space_group_name_H-M   'P 1'
#
loop_
_entity.id
_entity.type
_entity.pdbx_description
1 polymer ?
#
loop_
_entity_poly.entity_id
_entity_poly.type
_entity_poly.pdbx_seq_one_letter_code
_entity_poly.pdbx_strand_id
1 'polypeptide(L)'
;MTTSLERARAIVAPDPTVRMLAVFALALGGFGIGTTEFVAMGLLPDIATGFGISEPTAGHVISAYALGVVVGAPVIAALTARWPRKALLLTLMAVFTLGNLASMLAPTYPTLVIARFVAGLPHGAFFGIAALAAAHLMGPQNRAKAVAYVLCGLTIATVLGVPLASWLGQALGWRSAFGLVVGVGLITLAAQWRWLPQHLRTMHVTSPLTELGALRRPQVWLAVLVGMIGFGGMFAVYTYISTTMTDVTGLSRSMVPVALMVFGLGMVAGNLIGGRLADAR
;
A
#
# COMPACT_ATOMS: atom_id res chain seq x y z
N MET A 1 29.94 16.20 -43.68
CA MET A 1 29.87 16.62 -42.27
C MET A 1 28.47 16.27 -41.77
N THR A 2 28.25 15.01 -41.35
CA THR A 2 28.20 14.61 -39.93
C THR A 2 27.18 15.45 -39.14
N THR A 3 26.03 14.96 -38.66
CA THR A 3 25.41 13.65 -38.61
C THR A 3 23.98 13.91 -38.12
N SER A 4 22.98 13.69 -38.97
CA SER A 4 21.59 13.39 -38.55
C SER A 4 21.48 12.03 -37.84
N LEU A 5 22.64 11.40 -37.59
CA LEU A 5 22.88 10.18 -36.83
C LEU A 5 23.14 10.41 -35.34
N GLU A 6 23.03 11.64 -34.81
CA GLU A 6 22.56 11.84 -33.42
C GLU A 6 21.05 11.59 -33.33
N ARG A 7 20.63 10.49 -33.97
CA ARG A 7 19.43 9.73 -33.65
C ARG A 7 19.29 9.80 -32.15
N ALA A 8 18.12 10.27 -31.73
CA ALA A 8 17.43 9.84 -30.53
C ALA A 8 18.31 8.85 -29.78
N ARG A 9 18.96 9.29 -28.69
CA ARG A 9 19.31 8.35 -27.63
C ARG A 9 17.96 7.75 -27.23
N ALA A 10 17.54 6.73 -27.97
CA ALA A 10 16.57 5.76 -27.56
C ALA A 10 17.10 5.41 -26.19
N ILE A 11 16.38 5.85 -25.16
CA ILE A 11 16.65 5.44 -23.80
C ILE A 11 16.67 3.93 -23.92
N VAL A 12 17.88 3.35 -23.94
CA VAL A 12 18.06 1.92 -24.20
C VAL A 12 17.22 1.27 -23.13
N ALA A 13 16.16 0.58 -23.56
CA ALA A 13 15.26 -0.07 -22.63
C ALA A 13 16.14 -0.91 -21.72
N PRO A 14 16.07 -0.73 -20.39
CA PRO A 14 16.92 -1.47 -19.47
C PRO A 14 16.76 -2.96 -19.74
N ASP A 15 17.85 -3.71 -19.50
CA ASP A 15 17.88 -5.16 -19.66
C ASP A 15 16.57 -5.81 -19.14
N PRO A 16 15.94 -6.74 -19.88
CA PRO A 16 14.69 -7.38 -19.46
C PRO A 16 14.70 -7.88 -18.01
N THR A 17 15.86 -8.35 -17.54
CA THR A 17 16.09 -8.81 -16.17
C THR A 17 16.03 -7.65 -15.18
N VAL A 18 16.73 -6.56 -15.46
CA VAL A 18 16.73 -5.33 -14.62
C VAL A 18 15.32 -4.78 -14.50
N ARG A 19 14.56 -4.82 -15.60
CA ARG A 19 13.18 -4.38 -15.62
C ARG A 19 12.26 -5.23 -14.74
N MET A 20 12.35 -6.55 -14.81
CA MET A 20 11.55 -7.44 -13.96
C MET A 20 11.93 -7.29 -12.49
N LEU A 21 13.23 -7.16 -12.18
CA LEU A 21 13.71 -6.88 -10.83
C LEU A 21 13.21 -5.52 -10.29
N ALA A 22 13.17 -4.49 -11.14
CA ALA A 22 12.61 -3.19 -10.78
C ALA A 22 11.11 -3.28 -10.49
N VAL A 23 10.32 -3.97 -11.32
CA VAL A 23 8.89 -4.19 -11.08
C VAL A 23 8.66 -5.02 -9.82
N PHE A 24 9.48 -6.03 -9.57
CA PHE A 24 9.45 -6.81 -8.34
C PHE A 24 9.74 -5.95 -7.10
N ALA A 25 10.72 -5.04 -7.14
CA ALA A 25 10.98 -4.10 -6.05
C ALA A 25 9.79 -3.16 -5.78
N LEU A 26 9.05 -2.77 -6.82
CA LEU A 26 7.84 -1.96 -6.68
C LEU A 26 6.69 -2.79 -6.08
N ALA A 27 6.53 -4.03 -6.52
CA ALA A 27 5.56 -4.98 -5.95
C ALA A 27 5.86 -5.29 -4.48
N LEU A 28 7.13 -5.39 -4.09
CA LEU A 28 7.53 -5.61 -2.69
C LEU A 28 7.10 -4.44 -1.78
N GLY A 29 7.16 -3.20 -2.30
CA GLY A 29 6.60 -2.04 -1.60
C GLY A 29 5.09 -2.12 -1.45
N GLY A 30 4.38 -2.55 -2.50
CA GLY A 30 2.94 -2.82 -2.42
C GLY A 30 2.60 -3.91 -1.40
N PHE A 31 3.45 -4.94 -1.29
CA PHE A 31 3.32 -5.98 -0.28
C PHE A 31 3.51 -5.46 1.15
N GLY A 32 4.55 -4.66 1.40
CA GLY A 32 4.76 -4.04 2.71
C GLY A 32 3.60 -3.14 3.12
N ILE A 33 3.12 -2.32 2.18
CA ILE A 33 2.00 -1.40 2.39
C ILE A 33 0.70 -2.17 2.70
N GLY A 34 0.35 -3.18 1.91
CA GLY A 34 -0.81 -4.02 2.21
C GLY A 34 -0.72 -4.71 3.56
N THR A 35 0.48 -5.18 3.92
CA THR A 35 0.69 -5.84 5.20
C THR A 35 0.45 -4.88 6.35
N THR A 36 1.03 -3.67 6.33
CA THR A 36 0.85 -2.70 7.42
C THR A 36 -0.58 -2.17 7.54
N GLU A 37 -1.28 -2.04 6.42
CA GLU A 37 -2.62 -1.47 6.40
C GLU A 37 -3.58 -2.35 7.18
N PHE A 38 -3.55 -3.66 6.92
CA PHE A 38 -4.54 -4.59 7.45
C PHE A 38 -4.09 -5.31 8.73
N VAL A 39 -2.80 -5.39 9.03
CA VAL A 39 -2.31 -6.14 10.22
C VAL A 39 -2.89 -5.63 11.53
N ALA A 40 -3.14 -4.33 11.66
CA ALA A 40 -3.71 -3.74 12.88
C ALA A 40 -5.13 -4.25 13.18
N MET A 41 -5.89 -4.64 12.16
CA MET A 41 -7.26 -5.15 12.31
C MET A 41 -7.25 -6.58 12.89
N GLY A 42 -6.28 -7.39 12.48
CA GLY A 42 -6.08 -8.74 13.02
C GLY A 42 -5.50 -8.78 14.44
N LEU A 43 -4.98 -7.65 14.93
CA LEU A 43 -4.35 -7.50 16.25
C LEU A 43 -5.04 -6.43 17.10
N LEU A 44 -6.26 -6.02 16.73
CA LEU A 44 -6.96 -4.93 17.41
C LEU A 44 -7.14 -5.20 18.93
N PRO A 45 -7.57 -6.41 19.37
CA PRO A 45 -7.66 -6.72 20.79
C PRO A 45 -6.31 -6.72 21.51
N ASP A 46 -5.23 -7.12 20.82
CA ASP A 46 -3.86 -7.08 21.36
C ASP A 46 -3.38 -5.65 21.61
N ILE A 47 -3.65 -4.75 20.66
CA ILE A 47 -3.30 -3.34 20.77
C ILE A 47 -4.10 -2.70 21.90
N ALA A 48 -5.40 -3.00 21.99
CA ALA A 48 -6.29 -2.50 23.05
C ALA A 48 -5.79 -2.93 24.43
N THR A 49 -5.54 -4.23 24.61
CA THR A 49 -5.01 -4.81 25.85
C THR A 49 -3.63 -4.24 26.18
N GLY A 50 -2.76 -4.10 25.18
CA GLY A 50 -1.38 -3.61 25.35
C GLY A 50 -1.27 -2.16 25.82
N PHE A 51 -2.33 -1.36 25.70
CA PHE A 51 -2.42 0.00 26.22
C PHE A 51 -3.48 0.18 27.32
N GLY A 52 -4.20 -0.89 27.71
CA GLY A 52 -5.28 -0.81 28.68
C GLY A 52 -6.45 0.07 28.24
N ILE A 53 -6.76 0.09 26.95
CA ILE A 53 -7.84 0.89 26.35
C ILE A 53 -8.92 0.00 25.74
N SER A 54 -10.08 0.57 25.43
CA SER A 54 -11.15 -0.15 24.72
C SER A 54 -10.79 -0.41 23.25
N GLU A 55 -11.33 -1.48 22.66
CA GLU A 55 -11.15 -1.77 21.23
C GLU A 55 -11.64 -0.64 20.30
N PRO A 56 -12.80 0.00 20.52
CA PRO A 56 -13.19 1.16 19.73
C PRO A 56 -12.16 2.29 19.78
N THR A 57 -11.52 2.51 20.94
CA THR A 57 -10.42 3.47 21.05
C THR A 57 -9.19 3.02 20.28
N ALA A 58 -8.81 1.74 20.37
CA ALA A 58 -7.71 1.18 19.58
C ALA A 58 -7.99 1.29 18.07
N GLY A 59 -9.26 1.25 17.63
CA GLY A 59 -9.66 1.39 16.24
C GLY A 59 -9.19 2.69 15.58
N HIS A 60 -8.97 3.75 16.36
CA HIS A 60 -8.40 5.00 15.83
C HIS A 60 -6.98 4.84 15.25
N VAL A 61 -6.23 3.80 15.62
CA VAL A 61 -4.93 3.44 15.01
C VAL A 61 -5.10 3.12 13.52
N ILE A 62 -6.22 2.51 13.15
CA ILE A 62 -6.59 2.19 11.76
C ILE A 62 -7.10 3.45 11.07
N SER A 63 -8.01 4.19 11.71
CA SER A 63 -8.55 5.45 11.17
C SER A 63 -7.45 6.50 10.93
N ALA A 64 -6.47 6.61 11.83
CA ALA A 64 -5.34 7.52 11.68
C ALA A 64 -4.45 7.15 10.49
N TYR A 65 -4.22 5.85 10.26
CA TYR A 65 -3.53 5.39 9.06
C TYR A 65 -4.30 5.79 7.81
N ALA A 66 -5.61 5.51 7.75
CA ALA A 66 -6.48 5.90 6.64
C ALA A 66 -6.52 7.41 6.39
N LEU A 67 -6.56 8.22 7.47
CA LEU A 67 -6.45 9.67 7.38
C LEU A 67 -5.10 10.10 6.80
N GLY A 68 -4.03 9.41 7.19
CA GLY A 68 -2.71 9.55 6.57
C GLY A 68 -2.74 9.29 5.07
N VAL A 69 -3.43 8.24 4.61
CA VAL A 69 -3.58 7.95 3.17
C VAL A 69 -4.30 9.08 2.43
N VAL A 70 -5.42 9.55 2.98
CA VAL A 70 -6.26 10.61 2.39
C VAL A 70 -5.50 11.93 2.29
N VAL A 71 -4.77 12.32 3.34
CA VAL A 71 -3.99 13.57 3.36
C VAL A 71 -2.70 13.43 2.55
N GLY A 72 -2.03 12.29 2.67
CA GLY A 72 -0.69 12.06 2.13
C GLY A 72 -0.66 12.10 0.61
N ALA A 73 -1.59 11.41 -0.06
CA ALA A 73 -1.61 11.34 -1.52
C ALA A 73 -1.65 12.73 -2.21
N PRO A 74 -2.62 13.62 -1.94
CA PRO A 74 -2.67 14.94 -2.59
C PRO A 74 -1.52 15.85 -2.16
N VAL A 75 -1.13 15.85 -0.88
CA VAL A 75 -0.04 16.70 -0.38
C VAL A 75 1.30 16.31 -1.01
N ILE A 76 1.62 15.01 -1.03
CA ILE A 76 2.85 14.52 -1.64
C ILE A 76 2.82 14.77 -3.14
N ALA A 77 1.71 14.50 -3.83
CA ALA A 77 1.59 14.76 -5.27
C ALA A 77 1.86 16.24 -5.62
N ALA A 78 1.30 17.17 -4.84
CA ALA A 78 1.51 18.61 -5.03
C ALA A 78 2.97 19.03 -4.76
N LEU A 79 3.55 18.58 -3.64
CA LEU A 79 4.90 19.00 -3.22
C LEU A 79 6.03 18.35 -4.03
N THR A 80 5.79 17.16 -4.59
CA THR A 80 6.84 16.34 -5.22
C THR A 80 6.67 16.20 -6.74
N ALA A 81 5.83 17.04 -7.35
CA ALA A 81 5.56 17.02 -8.79
C ALA A 81 6.83 16.97 -9.65
N ARG A 82 7.86 17.76 -9.28
CA ARG A 82 9.14 17.89 -10.00
C ARG A 82 10.24 16.95 -9.49
N TRP A 83 9.98 16.13 -8.47
CA TRP A 83 10.99 15.27 -7.89
C TRP A 83 11.34 14.10 -8.82
N PRO A 84 12.62 13.65 -8.86
CA PRO A 84 12.99 12.41 -9.54
C PRO A 84 12.23 11.23 -8.95
N ARG A 85 11.58 10.41 -9.80
CA ARG A 85 10.68 9.34 -9.34
C ARG A 85 11.36 8.28 -8.48
N LYS A 86 12.61 7.92 -8.79
CA LYS A 86 13.40 7.00 -7.94
C LYS A 86 13.63 7.58 -6.54
N ALA A 87 14.05 8.85 -6.45
CA ALA A 87 14.27 9.51 -5.17
C ALA A 87 12.98 9.56 -4.36
N LEU A 88 11.87 9.91 -5.01
CA LEU A 88 10.55 9.94 -4.39
C LEU A 88 10.10 8.56 -3.87
N LEU A 89 10.22 7.50 -4.67
CA LEU A 89 9.88 6.13 -4.23
C LEU A 89 10.71 5.69 -3.01
N LEU A 90 12.01 5.99 -2.99
CA LEU A 90 12.88 5.72 -1.85
C LEU A 90 12.47 6.53 -0.62
N THR A 91 12.16 7.82 -0.76
CA THR A 91 11.69 8.66 0.34
C THR A 91 10.36 8.15 0.90
N LEU A 92 9.42 7.77 0.03
CA LEU A 92 8.12 7.22 0.42
C LEU A 92 8.31 5.93 1.22
N MET A 93 9.14 5.01 0.75
CA MET A 93 9.45 3.78 1.47
C MET A 93 10.23 4.03 2.76
N ALA A 94 11.05 5.08 2.83
CA ALA A 94 11.74 5.47 4.05
C ALA A 94 10.75 6.00 5.10
N VAL A 95 9.85 6.91 4.73
CA VAL A 95 8.79 7.41 5.63
C VAL A 95 7.88 6.27 6.09
N PHE A 96 7.52 5.37 5.18
CA PHE A 96 6.77 4.16 5.49
C PHE A 96 7.49 3.31 6.54
N THR A 97 8.78 3.04 6.33
CA THR A 97 9.59 2.17 7.21
C THR A 97 9.77 2.83 8.58
N LEU A 98 10.07 4.13 8.61
CA LEU A 98 10.22 4.89 9.85
C LEU A 98 8.90 5.03 10.62
N GLY A 99 7.78 5.24 9.94
CA GLY A 99 6.46 5.28 10.57
C GLY A 99 6.06 3.95 11.20
N ASN A 100 6.41 2.83 10.54
CA ASN A 100 6.21 1.49 11.11
C ASN A 100 7.18 1.18 12.25
N LEU A 101 8.43 1.63 12.17
CA LEU A 101 9.39 1.53 13.27
C LEU A 101 8.92 2.34 14.48
N ALA A 102 8.41 3.55 14.26
CA ALA A 102 7.79 4.36 15.30
C ALA A 102 6.55 3.66 15.89
N SER A 103 5.76 2.96 15.07
CA SER A 103 4.60 2.18 15.54
C SER A 103 5.03 0.99 16.42
N MET A 104 6.10 0.30 16.01
CA MET A 104 6.71 -0.79 16.79
C MET A 104 7.24 -0.30 18.15
N LEU A 105 7.89 0.86 18.17
CA LEU A 105 8.54 1.42 19.35
C LEU A 105 7.65 2.35 20.18
N ALA A 106 6.39 2.57 19.77
CA ALA A 106 5.49 3.54 20.39
C ALA A 106 5.29 3.23 21.90
N PRO A 107 5.70 4.11 22.82
CA PRO A 107 5.56 3.87 24.26
C PRO A 107 4.12 4.10 24.75
N THR A 108 3.35 4.96 24.06
CA THR A 108 2.00 5.34 24.48
C THR A 108 1.02 5.30 23.31
N TYR A 109 -0.27 5.13 23.61
CA TYR A 109 -1.32 5.11 22.59
C TYR A 109 -1.32 6.35 21.66
N PRO A 110 -1.20 7.61 22.16
CA PRO A 110 -1.13 8.78 21.27
C PRO A 110 0.08 8.74 20.33
N THR A 111 1.24 8.28 20.80
CA THR A 111 2.42 8.14 19.95
C THR A 111 2.23 7.10 18.85
N LEU A 112 1.51 6.01 19.14
CA LEU A 112 1.13 5.02 18.12
C LEU A 112 0.19 5.63 17.08
N VAL A 113 -0.83 6.38 17.49
CA VAL A 113 -1.78 7.04 16.57
C VAL A 113 -1.04 7.99 15.61
N ILE A 114 -0.10 8.80 16.11
CA ILE A 114 0.73 9.68 15.28
C ILE A 114 1.61 8.87 14.33
N ALA A 115 2.27 7.81 14.84
CA ALA A 115 3.11 6.95 14.01
C ALA A 115 2.34 6.28 12.88
N ARG A 116 1.09 5.87 13.12
CA ARG A 116 0.19 5.32 12.10
C ARG A 116 -0.22 6.33 11.06
N PHE A 117 -0.57 7.55 11.47
CA PHE A 117 -0.82 8.65 10.54
C PHE A 117 0.37 8.86 9.60
N VAL A 118 1.58 8.95 10.16
CA VAL A 118 2.83 9.11 9.39
C VAL A 118 3.08 7.92 8.47
N ALA A 119 2.87 6.69 8.95
CA ALA A 119 3.02 5.47 8.14
C ALA A 119 2.02 5.38 6.98
N GLY A 120 0.86 6.02 7.10
CA GLY A 120 -0.17 6.10 6.07
C GLY A 120 0.11 7.13 4.98
N LEU A 121 0.84 8.21 5.29
CA LEU A 121 1.13 9.29 4.33
C LEU A 121 1.66 8.80 2.96
N PRO A 122 2.65 7.87 2.91
CA PRO A 122 3.23 7.47 1.63
C PRO A 122 2.32 6.58 0.79
N HIS A 123 1.29 5.96 1.38
CA HIS A 123 0.56 4.85 0.80
C HIS A 123 -0.01 5.17 -0.59
N GLY A 124 -0.94 6.13 -0.69
CA GLY A 124 -1.61 6.43 -1.96
C GLY A 124 -0.64 6.97 -3.02
N ALA A 125 0.29 7.83 -2.60
CA ALA A 125 1.32 8.37 -3.49
C ALA A 125 2.23 7.26 -4.05
N PHE A 126 2.62 6.30 -3.21
CA PHE A 126 3.47 5.19 -3.60
C PHE A 126 2.83 4.36 -4.72
N PHE A 127 1.59 3.91 -4.56
CA PHE A 127 0.94 3.10 -5.60
C PHE A 127 0.79 3.85 -6.92
N GLY A 128 0.41 5.13 -6.89
CA GLY A 128 0.32 5.95 -8.10
C GLY A 128 1.67 6.05 -8.83
N ILE A 129 2.73 6.40 -8.10
CA ILE A 129 4.07 6.57 -8.68
C ILE A 129 4.70 5.24 -9.10
N ALA A 130 4.50 4.18 -8.31
CA ALA A 130 5.00 2.84 -8.60
C ALA A 130 4.33 2.25 -9.84
N ALA A 131 3.01 2.38 -9.97
CA ALA A 131 2.27 1.95 -11.16
C ALA A 131 2.77 2.67 -12.42
N LEU A 132 2.95 4.00 -12.35
CA LEU A 132 3.48 4.80 -13.44
C LEU A 132 4.93 4.40 -13.79
N ALA A 133 5.79 4.22 -12.79
CA ALA A 133 7.17 3.79 -12.98
C ALA A 133 7.25 2.40 -13.63
N ALA A 134 6.45 1.44 -13.15
CA ALA A 134 6.38 0.09 -13.72
C ALA A 134 5.89 0.14 -15.18
N ALA A 135 4.82 0.89 -15.45
CA ALA A 135 4.28 1.06 -16.80
C ALA A 135 5.28 1.71 -17.76
N HIS A 136 6.07 2.67 -17.29
CA HIS A 136 7.14 3.28 -18.07
C HIS A 136 8.25 2.27 -18.38
N LEU A 137 8.68 1.49 -17.40
CA LEU A 137 9.74 0.48 -17.55
C LEU A 137 9.34 -0.65 -18.51
N MET A 138 8.08 -1.12 -18.44
CA MET A 138 7.55 -2.23 -19.26
C MET A 138 7.19 -1.85 -20.69
N GLY A 139 7.13 -0.56 -20.99
CA GLY A 139 6.79 -0.04 -22.31
C GLY A 139 5.28 -0.03 -22.60
N PRO A 140 4.86 0.66 -23.69
CA PRO A 140 3.45 0.94 -23.99
C PRO A 140 2.55 -0.30 -24.07
N GLN A 141 3.05 -1.39 -24.65
CA GLN A 141 2.28 -2.62 -24.89
C GLN A 141 2.01 -3.43 -23.61
N ASN A 142 2.75 -3.18 -22.53
CA ASN A 142 2.67 -3.94 -21.28
C ASN A 142 2.27 -3.08 -20.08
N ARG A 143 1.77 -1.86 -20.28
CA ARG A 143 1.43 -0.93 -19.19
C ARG A 143 0.45 -1.54 -18.19
N ALA A 144 -0.65 -2.11 -18.67
CA ALA A 144 -1.64 -2.74 -17.81
C ALA A 144 -1.05 -3.91 -17.00
N LYS A 145 -0.25 -4.77 -17.64
CA LYS A 145 0.46 -5.87 -16.96
C LYS A 145 1.42 -5.35 -15.88
N ALA A 146 2.14 -4.26 -16.15
CA ALA A 146 3.07 -3.67 -15.20
C ALA A 146 2.37 -3.14 -13.96
N VAL A 147 1.26 -2.42 -14.14
CA VAL A 147 0.41 -1.95 -13.04
C VAL A 147 -0.14 -3.13 -12.25
N ALA A 148 -0.64 -4.17 -12.94
CA ALA A 148 -1.12 -5.39 -12.30
C ALA A 148 -0.05 -6.08 -11.46
N TYR A 149 1.21 -6.14 -11.91
CA TYR A 149 2.30 -6.72 -11.11
C TYR A 149 2.60 -5.92 -9.83
N VAL A 150 2.55 -4.58 -9.89
CA VAL A 150 2.70 -3.75 -8.68
C VAL A 150 1.55 -4.01 -7.71
N LEU A 151 0.30 -4.03 -8.21
CA LEU A 151 -0.88 -4.29 -7.41
C LEU A 151 -0.94 -5.73 -6.86
N CYS A 152 -0.34 -6.69 -7.56
CA CYS A 152 -0.21 -8.06 -7.09
C CYS A 152 0.54 -8.15 -5.76
N GLY A 153 1.46 -7.22 -5.49
CA GLY A 153 2.11 -7.11 -4.17
C GLY A 153 1.10 -6.92 -3.04
N LEU A 154 0.13 -6.01 -3.22
CA LEU A 154 -0.96 -5.78 -2.27
C LEU A 154 -1.80 -7.05 -2.10
N THR A 155 -2.16 -7.70 -3.20
CA THR A 155 -2.94 -8.95 -3.19
C THR A 155 -2.23 -10.05 -2.39
N ILE A 156 -0.94 -10.28 -2.65
CA ILE A 156 -0.13 -11.26 -1.92
C ILE A 156 -0.03 -10.87 -0.43
N ALA A 157 0.02 -9.59 -0.09
CA ALA A 157 0.02 -9.16 1.30
C ALA A 157 -1.27 -9.55 2.02
N THR A 158 -2.43 -9.35 1.41
CA THR A 158 -3.71 -9.72 2.05
C THR A 158 -3.84 -11.23 2.30
N VAL A 159 -3.24 -12.07 1.45
CA VAL A 159 -3.31 -13.53 1.57
C VAL A 159 -2.22 -14.09 2.47
N LEU A 160 -1.01 -13.54 2.44
CA LEU A 160 0.15 -14.10 3.15
C LEU A 160 0.73 -13.15 4.19
N GLY A 161 0.99 -11.90 3.80
CA GLY A 161 1.67 -10.92 4.67
C GLY A 161 0.88 -10.62 5.94
N VAL A 162 -0.43 -10.36 5.81
CA VAL A 162 -1.32 -9.99 6.91
C VAL A 162 -1.52 -11.16 7.89
N PRO A 163 -1.85 -12.39 7.45
CA PRO A 163 -1.88 -13.56 8.34
C PRO A 163 -0.55 -13.83 9.04
N LEU A 164 0.57 -13.75 8.31
CA LEU A 164 1.90 -13.99 8.89
C LEU A 164 2.23 -12.96 9.97
N ALA A 165 1.96 -11.68 9.70
CA ALA A 165 2.20 -10.62 10.65
C ALA A 165 1.27 -10.71 11.87
N SER A 166 0.00 -11.08 11.67
CA SER A 166 -0.96 -11.34 12.74
C SER A 166 -0.53 -12.52 13.62
N TRP A 167 -0.14 -13.65 13.02
CA TRP A 167 0.39 -14.81 13.74
C TRP A 167 1.62 -14.45 14.58
N LEU A 168 2.57 -13.73 13.98
CA LEU A 168 3.77 -13.26 14.69
C LEU A 168 3.40 -12.34 15.86
N GLY A 169 2.46 -11.42 15.63
CA GLY A 169 1.93 -10.49 16.64
C GLY A 169 1.24 -11.21 17.81
N GLN A 170 0.51 -12.28 17.54
CA GLN A 170 -0.12 -13.09 18.59
C GLN A 170 0.92 -13.88 19.40
N ALA A 171 1.99 -14.37 18.76
CA ALA A 171 3.01 -15.20 19.40
C ALA A 171 4.04 -14.39 20.21
N LEU A 172 4.50 -13.25 19.69
CA LEU A 172 5.59 -12.45 20.24
C LEU A 172 5.15 -11.05 20.71
N GLY A 173 3.84 -10.79 20.70
CA GLY A 173 3.23 -9.50 21.01
C GLY A 173 3.08 -8.60 19.77
N TRP A 174 2.02 -7.79 19.74
CA TRP A 174 1.57 -7.05 18.55
C TRP A 174 2.64 -6.14 17.91
N ARG A 175 3.61 -5.66 18.70
CA ARG A 175 4.73 -4.85 18.21
C ARG A 175 5.60 -5.60 17.20
N SER A 176 5.75 -6.92 17.36
CA SER A 176 6.53 -7.76 16.44
C SER A 176 5.97 -7.76 15.01
N ALA A 177 4.66 -7.60 14.85
CA ALA A 177 4.01 -7.50 13.56
C ALA A 177 4.47 -6.25 12.79
N PHE A 178 4.60 -5.12 13.47
CA PHE A 178 5.19 -3.91 12.89
C PHE A 178 6.69 -4.08 12.62
N GLY A 179 7.40 -4.86 13.45
CA GLY A 179 8.80 -5.24 13.19
C GLY A 179 8.99 -6.03 11.89
N LEU A 180 8.10 -6.98 11.59
CA LEU A 180 8.07 -7.68 10.30
C LEU A 180 7.91 -6.69 9.14
N VAL A 181 6.97 -5.75 9.26
CA VAL A 181 6.73 -4.71 8.26
C VAL A 181 7.96 -3.82 8.07
N VAL A 182 8.66 -3.46 9.14
CA VAL A 182 9.93 -2.71 9.06
C VAL A 182 10.98 -3.50 8.28
N GLY A 183 11.12 -4.80 8.56
CA GLY A 183 12.01 -5.68 7.80
C GLY A 183 11.70 -5.68 6.31
N VAL A 184 10.41 -5.84 5.94
CA VAL A 184 9.94 -5.76 4.55
C VAL A 184 10.24 -4.38 3.94
N GLY A 185 10.05 -3.30 4.70
CA GLY A 185 10.36 -1.93 4.28
C GLY A 185 11.84 -1.73 3.96
N LEU A 186 12.75 -2.24 4.81
CA LEU A 186 14.19 -2.19 4.60
C LEU A 186 14.62 -3.00 3.37
N ILE A 187 14.06 -4.21 3.19
CA ILE A 187 14.32 -5.04 2.00
C ILE A 187 13.82 -4.31 0.74
N THR A 188 12.65 -3.67 0.82
CA THR A 188 12.09 -2.88 -0.28
C THR A 188 13.01 -1.69 -0.62
N LEU A 189 13.49 -0.95 0.37
CA LEU A 189 14.42 0.15 0.16
C LEU A 189 15.70 -0.31 -0.53
N ALA A 190 16.29 -1.40 -0.05
CA ALA A 190 17.49 -1.98 -0.66
C ALA A 190 17.24 -2.43 -2.11
N ALA A 191 16.13 -3.14 -2.36
CA ALA A 191 15.72 -3.59 -3.69
C ALA A 191 15.50 -2.41 -4.65
N GLN A 192 14.77 -1.39 -4.22
CA GLN A 192 14.50 -0.19 -5.01
C GLN A 192 15.78 0.61 -5.28
N TRP A 193 16.64 0.74 -4.27
CA TRP A 193 17.92 1.42 -4.43
C TRP A 193 18.81 0.71 -5.46
N ARG A 194 18.84 -0.62 -5.42
CA ARG A 194 19.69 -1.46 -6.27
C ARG A 194 19.16 -1.66 -7.70
N TRP A 195 17.85 -1.77 -7.88
CA TRP A 195 17.25 -2.18 -9.16
C TRP A 195 16.49 -1.08 -9.89
N LEU A 196 16.02 0.00 -9.23
CA LEU A 196 15.39 1.10 -9.97
C LEU A 196 16.45 1.91 -10.73
N PRO A 197 16.25 2.20 -12.03
CA PRO A 197 17.16 3.05 -12.79
C PRO A 197 17.09 4.51 -12.33
N GLN A 198 18.22 5.22 -12.39
CA GLN A 198 18.33 6.61 -11.92
C GLN A 198 17.58 7.62 -12.82
N HIS A 199 17.34 7.28 -14.09
CA HIS A 199 16.81 8.19 -15.10
C HIS A 199 15.28 8.13 -15.30
N LEU A 200 14.50 7.80 -14.27
CA LEU A 200 13.02 7.92 -14.30
C LEU A 200 12.55 9.41 -14.27
N ARG A 201 13.20 10.28 -15.05
CA ARG A 201 13.07 11.75 -14.97
C ARG A 201 11.99 12.35 -15.88
N THR A 202 11.45 11.62 -16.84
CA THR A 202 10.56 12.19 -17.87
C THR A 202 9.18 11.55 -17.86
N MET A 203 8.42 11.78 -16.79
CA MET A 203 6.97 11.57 -16.83
C MET A 203 6.28 12.93 -16.77
N HIS A 204 5.53 13.25 -17.82
CA HIS A 204 4.71 14.46 -17.90
C HIS A 204 3.75 14.48 -16.71
N VAL A 205 3.84 15.54 -15.91
CA VAL A 205 2.92 15.80 -14.81
C VAL A 205 1.72 16.51 -15.40
N THR A 206 0.55 15.85 -15.39
CA THR A 206 -0.72 16.55 -15.64
C THR A 206 -0.90 17.61 -14.56
N SER A 207 -1.31 18.82 -14.94
CA SER A 207 -1.52 19.89 -13.96
C SER A 207 -2.54 19.45 -12.90
N PRO A 208 -2.22 19.56 -11.60
CA PRO A 208 -3.16 19.21 -10.51
C PRO A 208 -4.50 19.93 -10.62
N LEU A 209 -4.49 21.15 -11.17
CA LEU A 209 -5.70 21.94 -11.42
C LEU A 209 -6.60 21.34 -12.51
N THR A 210 -6.01 20.64 -13.47
CA THR A 210 -6.74 19.92 -14.52
C THR A 210 -7.39 18.65 -13.96
N GLU A 211 -6.73 17.94 -13.04
CA GLU A 211 -7.33 16.78 -12.36
C GLU A 211 -8.46 17.19 -11.38
N LEU A 212 -8.30 18.30 -10.65
CA LEU A 212 -9.37 18.88 -9.83
C LEU A 212 -10.61 19.26 -10.66
N GLY A 213 -10.44 19.54 -11.96
CA GLY A 213 -11.55 19.77 -12.89
C GLY A 213 -12.50 18.57 -13.03
N ALA A 214 -12.01 17.34 -12.80
CA ALA A 214 -12.84 16.14 -12.81
C ALA A 214 -13.90 16.13 -11.69
N LEU A 215 -13.60 16.77 -10.55
CA LEU A 215 -14.53 16.89 -9.42
C LEU A 215 -15.75 17.77 -9.73
N ARG A 216 -15.75 18.49 -10.86
CA ARG A 216 -16.94 19.23 -11.32
C ARG A 216 -18.02 18.30 -11.87
N ARG A 217 -17.69 17.06 -12.21
CA ARG A 217 -18.65 16.11 -12.80
C ARG A 217 -19.41 15.38 -11.68
N PRO A 218 -20.75 15.46 -11.61
CA PRO A 218 -21.52 14.79 -10.57
C PRO A 218 -21.37 13.26 -10.59
N GLN A 219 -21.12 12.68 -11.76
CA GLN A 219 -20.82 11.25 -11.91
C GLN A 219 -19.57 10.80 -11.13
N VAL A 220 -18.57 11.68 -10.98
CA VAL A 220 -17.37 11.37 -10.19
C VAL A 220 -17.72 11.27 -8.71
N TRP A 221 -18.56 12.18 -8.20
CA TRP A 221 -19.04 12.12 -6.82
C TRP A 221 -19.90 10.88 -6.55
N LEU A 222 -20.74 10.47 -7.50
CA LEU A 222 -21.49 9.22 -7.37
C LEU A 222 -20.56 7.99 -7.28
N ALA A 223 -19.53 7.92 -8.12
CA ALA A 223 -18.55 6.85 -8.06
C ALA A 223 -17.76 6.85 -6.74
N VAL A 224 -17.36 8.03 -6.26
CA VAL A 224 -16.70 8.20 -4.96
C VAL A 224 -17.62 7.79 -3.82
N LEU A 225 -18.91 8.16 -3.85
CA LEU A 225 -19.90 7.76 -2.84
C LEU A 225 -20.09 6.24 -2.78
N VAL A 226 -20.23 5.59 -3.94
CA VAL A 226 -20.32 4.12 -4.01
C VAL A 226 -19.06 3.48 -3.41
N GLY A 227 -17.87 3.99 -3.75
CA GLY A 227 -16.62 3.54 -3.16
C GLY A 227 -16.56 3.75 -1.65
N MET A 228 -16.93 4.93 -1.16
CA MET A 228 -16.92 5.27 0.27
C MET A 228 -17.87 4.40 1.07
N ILE A 229 -19.09 4.16 0.58
CA ILE A 229 -20.07 3.31 1.28
C ILE A 229 -19.61 1.85 1.25
N GLY A 230 -19.17 1.35 0.08
CA GLY A 230 -18.72 -0.03 -0.07
C GLY A 230 -17.49 -0.35 0.78
N PHE A 231 -16.41 0.42 0.62
CA PHE A 231 -15.19 0.23 1.41
C PHE A 231 -15.41 0.59 2.88
N GLY A 232 -16.19 1.64 3.19
CA GLY A 232 -16.50 2.02 4.56
C GLY A 232 -17.22 0.92 5.33
N GLY A 233 -18.25 0.31 4.74
CA GLY A 233 -18.95 -0.83 5.32
C GLY A 233 -18.04 -2.05 5.49
N MET A 234 -17.23 -2.36 4.48
CA MET A 234 -16.27 -3.46 4.54
C MET A 234 -15.24 -3.24 5.67
N PHE A 235 -14.62 -2.06 5.75
CA PHE A 235 -13.63 -1.75 6.79
C PHE A 235 -14.25 -1.72 8.18
N ALA A 236 -15.51 -1.29 8.33
CA ALA A 236 -16.21 -1.31 9.61
C ALA A 236 -16.34 -2.73 10.18
N VAL A 237 -16.66 -3.72 9.34
CA VAL A 237 -16.71 -5.13 9.74
C VAL A 237 -15.31 -5.70 9.92
N TYR A 238 -14.43 -5.48 8.94
CA TYR A 238 -13.10 -6.08 8.91
C TYR A 238 -12.20 -5.59 10.05
N THR A 239 -12.39 -4.35 10.54
CA THR A 239 -11.68 -3.80 11.70
C THR A 239 -11.82 -4.67 12.95
N TYR A 240 -13.00 -5.25 13.16
CA TYR A 240 -13.31 -6.09 14.32
C TYR A 240 -13.32 -7.59 13.98
N ILE A 241 -12.60 -8.00 12.93
CA ILE A 241 -12.58 -9.40 12.50
C ILE A 241 -12.10 -10.35 13.61
N SER A 242 -11.07 -9.96 14.38
CA SER A 242 -10.57 -10.78 15.49
C SER A 242 -11.66 -11.01 16.53
N THR A 243 -12.28 -9.94 17.01
CA THR A 243 -13.34 -9.95 18.03
C THR A 243 -14.59 -10.68 17.55
N THR A 244 -14.94 -10.52 16.27
CA THR A 244 -16.04 -11.27 15.66
C THR A 244 -15.76 -12.77 15.68
N MET A 245 -14.53 -13.18 15.35
CA MET A 245 -14.14 -14.58 15.38
C MET A 245 -14.07 -15.15 16.80
N THR A 246 -13.46 -14.44 17.74
CA THR A 246 -13.25 -14.97 19.10
C THR A 246 -14.49 -14.84 19.97
N ASP A 247 -15.02 -13.62 20.11
CA ASP A 247 -15.99 -13.30 21.16
C ASP A 247 -17.44 -13.54 20.71
N VAL A 248 -17.70 -13.37 19.40
CA VAL A 248 -19.04 -13.58 18.83
C VAL A 248 -19.22 -15.02 18.34
N THR A 249 -18.26 -15.55 17.56
CA THR A 249 -18.37 -16.92 17.03
C THR A 249 -17.74 -18.00 17.91
N GLY A 250 -17.00 -17.64 18.95
CA GLY A 250 -16.39 -18.59 19.89
C GLY A 250 -15.19 -19.36 19.32
N LEU A 251 -14.62 -18.92 18.20
CA LEU A 251 -13.46 -19.59 17.58
C LEU A 251 -12.17 -19.29 18.33
N SER A 252 -11.23 -20.22 18.26
CA SER A 252 -9.91 -20.00 18.87
C SER A 252 -9.15 -18.87 18.17
N ARG A 253 -8.35 -18.13 18.94
CA ARG A 253 -7.50 -17.04 18.44
C ARG A 253 -6.56 -17.45 17.30
N SER A 254 -6.13 -18.72 17.29
CA SER A 254 -5.28 -19.31 16.25
C SER A 254 -5.93 -19.32 14.86
N MET A 255 -7.26 -19.20 14.78
CA MET A 255 -8.01 -19.13 13.53
C MET A 255 -8.07 -17.73 12.94
N VAL A 256 -7.69 -16.68 13.67
CA VAL A 256 -7.72 -15.29 13.17
C VAL A 256 -6.81 -15.12 11.93
N PRO A 257 -5.55 -15.58 11.92
CA PRO A 257 -4.72 -15.57 10.70
C PRO A 257 -5.37 -16.30 9.52
N VAL A 258 -6.05 -17.42 9.78
CA VAL A 258 -6.75 -18.19 8.73
C VAL A 258 -7.94 -17.40 8.17
N ALA A 259 -8.72 -16.75 9.03
CA ALA A 259 -9.84 -15.89 8.61
C ALA A 259 -9.35 -14.69 7.76
N LEU A 260 -8.24 -14.06 8.15
CA LEU A 260 -7.59 -13.00 7.38
C LEU A 260 -7.13 -13.51 6.00
N MET A 261 -6.57 -14.72 5.93
CA MET A 261 -6.17 -15.36 4.67
C MET A 261 -7.38 -15.63 3.77
N VAL A 262 -8.48 -16.15 4.33
CA VAL A 262 -9.74 -16.40 3.60
C VAL A 262 -10.32 -15.08 3.07
N PHE A 263 -10.28 -14.02 3.87
CA PHE A 263 -10.70 -12.69 3.43
C PHE A 263 -9.83 -12.20 2.26
N GLY A 264 -8.50 -12.34 2.36
CA GLY A 264 -7.57 -12.03 1.28
C GLY A 264 -7.85 -12.83 0.00
N LEU A 265 -8.12 -14.13 0.12
CA LEU A 265 -8.53 -14.98 -1.01
C LEU A 265 -9.85 -14.50 -1.64
N GLY A 266 -10.81 -14.07 -0.82
CA GLY A 266 -12.04 -13.44 -1.25
C GLY A 266 -11.79 -12.16 -2.05
N MET A 267 -10.87 -11.30 -1.59
CA MET A 267 -10.45 -10.10 -2.33
C MET A 267 -9.81 -10.46 -3.68
N VAL A 268 -8.96 -11.50 -3.73
CA VAL A 268 -8.35 -11.99 -4.98
C VAL A 268 -9.43 -12.45 -5.96
N ALA A 269 -10.32 -13.33 -5.50
CA ALA A 269 -11.40 -13.86 -6.32
C ALA A 269 -12.33 -12.75 -6.82
N GLY A 270 -12.70 -11.82 -5.94
CA GLY A 270 -13.51 -10.65 -6.27
C GLY A 270 -12.88 -9.78 -7.35
N ASN A 271 -11.57 -9.50 -7.26
CA ASN A 271 -10.85 -8.75 -8.28
C ASN A 271 -10.82 -9.47 -9.64
N LEU A 272 -10.58 -10.79 -9.65
CA LEU A 272 -10.55 -11.59 -10.88
C LEU A 272 -11.93 -11.66 -11.55
N ILE A 273 -12.98 -11.91 -10.77
CA ILE A 273 -14.36 -12.00 -11.27
C ILE A 273 -14.84 -10.63 -11.71
N GLY A 274 -14.64 -9.60 -10.88
CA GLY A 274 -15.01 -8.21 -11.17
C GLY A 274 -14.34 -7.67 -12.42
N GLY A 275 -13.03 -7.95 -12.61
CA GLY A 275 -12.31 -7.58 -13.83
C GLY A 275 -12.92 -8.22 -15.09
N ARG A 276 -13.21 -9.53 -15.05
CA ARG A 276 -13.86 -10.22 -16.18
C ARG A 276 -15.27 -9.69 -16.48
N LEU A 277 -16.06 -9.39 -15.45
CA LEU A 277 -17.40 -8.84 -15.62
C LEU A 277 -17.37 -7.41 -16.18
N ALA A 278 -16.34 -6.63 -15.84
CA ALA A 278 -16.14 -5.28 -16.38
C ALA A 278 -15.72 -5.32 -17.85
N ASP A 279 -14.86 -6.27 -18.25
CA ASP A 279 -14.42 -6.44 -19.64
C ASP A 279 -15.53 -7.01 -20.55
N ALA A 280 -16.52 -7.71 -19.98
CA ALA A 280 -17.62 -8.33 -20.70
C ALA A 280 -18.79 -7.38 -21.02
N ARG A 281 -18.69 -6.09 -20.70
CA ARG A 281 -19.70 -5.05 -20.95
C ARG A 281 -19.11 -3.88 -21.72
#